data_AF-A0A973YMR7-F1
#
_entry.id   AF-A0A973YMR7-F1
#
_cell.length_a   1.000
_cell.length_b   1.000
_cell.length_c   1.000
_cell.angle_alpha   90.00
_cell.angle_beta   90.00
_cell.angle_gamma   90.00
#
_symmetry.space_group_name_H-M   'P 1'
#
loop_
_entity.id
_entity.type
_entity.pdbx_description
1 polymer ?
#
loop_
_entity_poly.entity_id
_entity_poly.type
_entity_poly.pdbx_seq_one_letter_code
_entity_poly.pdbx_strand_id
1 'polypeptide(L)'
;MAGVSSESLATALAALEAKLPTASLQLAKELFGILEMVDSSAGLRRALTDPSRTGDEKSALVRQLVGGKVSADAAEIAGGLAGSRWASARDIGDALETLAATVVISVAENKSAVSASGITGLEELENDLFSFNQAVASSHEVQRALSEPQASAAAKTALAEKLVPGVSEEAKVLITQAVNQPRGIKATRLVERFAELAAKRQQRWIATVSVTRPLTST
;
A
#
# COMPACT_ATOMS: atom_id res chain seq x y z
N MET A 1 12.95 1.27 -7.73
CA MET A 1 13.55 -0.08 -7.71
C MET A 1 14.08 -0.44 -9.08
N ALA A 2 15.17 -1.21 -9.15
CA ALA A 2 15.73 -1.73 -10.40
C ALA A 2 16.33 -3.14 -10.18
N GLY A 3 16.39 -3.95 -11.24
CA GLY A 3 17.04 -5.26 -11.25
C GLY A 3 16.43 -6.26 -10.25
N VAL A 4 17.25 -6.77 -9.34
CA VAL A 4 16.85 -7.79 -8.34
C VAL A 4 15.71 -7.36 -7.42
N SER A 5 15.62 -6.07 -7.09
CA SER A 5 14.53 -5.56 -6.25
C SER A 5 13.19 -5.56 -7.00
N SER A 6 13.18 -5.28 -8.31
CA SER A 6 11.94 -5.36 -9.11
C SER A 6 11.47 -6.80 -9.32
N GLU A 7 12.40 -7.73 -9.49
CA GLU A 7 12.07 -9.17 -9.61
C GLU A 7 11.48 -9.69 -8.30
N SER A 8 12.12 -9.43 -7.16
CA SER A 8 11.62 -9.83 -5.85
C SER A 8 10.24 -9.23 -5.53
N LEU A 9 10.01 -7.96 -5.90
CA LEU A 9 8.69 -7.34 -5.76
C LEU A 9 7.65 -8.04 -6.64
N ALA A 10 7.97 -8.35 -7.90
CA ALA A 10 7.05 -9.03 -8.81
C ALA A 10 6.68 -10.43 -8.30
N THR A 11 7.66 -11.19 -7.79
CA THR A 11 7.42 -12.50 -7.16
C THR A 11 6.52 -12.36 -5.92
N ALA A 12 6.78 -11.37 -5.07
CA ALA A 12 5.96 -11.14 -3.87
C ALA A 12 4.52 -10.72 -4.23
N LEU A 13 4.32 -9.87 -5.24
CA LEU A 13 3.00 -9.49 -5.73
C LEU A 13 2.27 -10.70 -6.32
N ALA A 14 2.94 -11.54 -7.11
CA ALA A 14 2.34 -12.76 -7.65
C ALA A 14 1.91 -13.75 -6.56
N ALA A 15 2.71 -13.90 -5.49
CA ALA A 15 2.33 -14.71 -4.34
C ALA A 15 1.15 -14.12 -3.56
N LEU A 16 1.06 -12.78 -3.50
CA LEU A 16 -0.03 -12.07 -2.86
C LEU A 16 -1.36 -12.25 -3.61
N GLU A 17 -1.37 -12.31 -4.96
CA GLU A 17 -2.60 -12.43 -5.78
C GLU A 17 -3.53 -13.55 -5.31
N ALA A 18 -2.98 -14.70 -4.89
CA ALA A 18 -3.77 -15.83 -4.39
C ALA A 18 -4.56 -15.52 -3.10
N LYS A 19 -4.12 -14.52 -2.32
CA LYS A 19 -4.75 -14.10 -1.04
C LYS A 19 -5.69 -12.91 -1.18
N LEU A 20 -5.63 -12.17 -2.31
CA LEU A 20 -6.41 -10.95 -2.53
C LEU A 20 -7.94 -11.12 -2.54
N PRO A 21 -8.51 -12.24 -3.01
CA PRO A 21 -9.97 -12.43 -2.99
C PRO A 21 -10.56 -12.45 -1.58
N THR A 22 -9.80 -12.91 -0.59
CA THR A 22 -10.21 -13.00 0.82
C THR A 22 -9.49 -11.99 1.71
N ALA A 23 -8.79 -11.02 1.10
CA ALA A 23 -8.02 -10.07 1.84
C ALA A 23 -8.93 -9.10 2.61
N SER A 24 -8.42 -8.57 3.72
CA SER A 24 -9.15 -7.65 4.60
C SER A 24 -8.34 -6.38 4.84
N LEU A 25 -9.02 -5.30 5.23
CA LEU A 25 -8.34 -4.08 5.65
C LEU A 25 -7.43 -4.30 6.85
N GLN A 26 -7.75 -5.30 7.69
CA GLN A 26 -6.91 -5.67 8.81
C GLN A 26 -5.53 -6.18 8.35
N LEU A 27 -5.48 -7.01 7.30
CA LEU A 27 -4.21 -7.47 6.72
C LEU A 27 -3.35 -6.30 6.23
N ALA A 28 -3.96 -5.32 5.53
CA ALA A 28 -3.23 -4.13 5.10
C ALA A 28 -2.66 -3.32 6.27
N LYS A 29 -3.47 -3.11 7.32
CA LYS A 29 -3.05 -2.40 8.54
C LYS A 29 -1.88 -3.12 9.23
N GLU A 30 -1.92 -4.45 9.29
CA GLU A 30 -0.83 -5.26 9.83
C GLU A 30 0.46 -5.13 9.01
N LEU A 31 0.37 -5.15 7.67
CA LEU A 31 1.52 -4.96 6.79
C LEU A 31 2.12 -3.54 6.94
N PHE A 32 1.28 -2.50 7.06
CA PHE A 32 1.76 -1.14 7.37
C PHE A 32 2.39 -1.05 8.77
N GLY A 33 1.87 -1.75 9.77
CA GLY A 33 2.50 -1.84 11.09
C GLY A 33 3.86 -2.55 11.06
N ILE A 34 4.01 -3.58 10.23
CA ILE A 34 5.30 -4.25 10.00
C ILE A 34 6.28 -3.31 9.30
N LEU A 35 5.80 -2.54 8.30
CA LEU A 35 6.60 -1.50 7.66
C LEU A 35 7.12 -0.48 8.68
N GLU A 36 6.26 0.00 9.59
CA GLU A 36 6.66 0.92 10.66
C GLU A 36 7.74 0.33 11.58
N MET A 37 7.59 -0.95 11.94
CA MET A 37 8.59 -1.67 12.75
C MET A 37 9.94 -1.75 12.01
N VAL A 38 9.93 -1.98 10.70
CA VAL A 38 11.15 -2.03 9.88
C VAL A 38 11.77 -0.64 9.75
N ASP A 39 10.97 0.40 9.55
CA ASP A 39 11.46 1.78 9.39
C ASP A 39 11.94 2.42 10.70
N SER A 40 11.38 2.04 11.84
CA SER A 40 11.83 2.50 13.16
C SER A 40 13.12 1.82 13.65
N SER A 41 13.44 0.62 13.15
CA SER A 41 14.61 -0.17 13.59
C SER A 41 15.74 -0.25 12.56
N ALA A 42 16.78 0.57 12.74
CA ALA A 42 17.98 0.51 11.92
C ALA A 42 18.71 -0.86 12.01
N GLY A 43 18.70 -1.48 13.20
CA GLY A 43 19.26 -2.81 13.41
C GLY A 43 18.52 -3.89 12.61
N LEU A 44 17.20 -3.84 12.57
CA LEU A 44 16.39 -4.76 11.77
C LEU A 44 16.68 -4.60 10.27
N ARG A 45 16.70 -3.36 9.75
CA ARG A 45 17.05 -3.11 8.35
C ARG A 45 18.42 -3.66 7.97
N ARG A 46 19.40 -3.53 8.87
CA ARG A 46 20.75 -4.09 8.65
C ARG A 46 20.72 -5.62 8.66
N ALA A 47 20.01 -6.24 9.59
CA ALA A 47 19.88 -7.70 9.65
C ALA A 47 19.21 -8.28 8.39
N LEU A 48 18.21 -7.60 7.83
CA LEU A 48 17.51 -8.04 6.62
C LEU A 48 18.38 -7.91 5.36
N THR A 49 19.31 -6.97 5.34
CA THR A 49 20.25 -6.75 4.22
C THR A 49 21.60 -7.40 4.39
N ASP A 50 21.82 -8.10 5.51
CA ASP A 50 23.08 -8.77 5.81
C ASP A 50 23.36 -9.89 4.79
N PRO A 51 24.46 -9.82 4.02
CA PRO A 51 24.80 -10.85 3.04
C PRO A 51 25.27 -12.16 3.68
N SER A 52 25.67 -12.18 4.96
CA SER A 52 26.12 -13.42 5.62
C SER A 52 24.97 -14.28 6.14
N ARG A 53 23.73 -13.76 6.13
CA ARG A 53 22.53 -14.49 6.56
C ARG A 53 21.80 -15.08 5.36
N THR A 54 21.34 -16.30 5.52
CA THR A 54 20.49 -16.96 4.51
C THR A 54 19.09 -16.33 4.47
N GLY A 55 18.36 -16.55 3.36
CA GLY A 55 16.97 -16.09 3.25
C GLY A 55 16.07 -16.69 4.33
N ASP A 56 16.31 -17.94 4.71
CA ASP A 56 15.55 -18.64 5.75
C ASP A 56 15.77 -18.03 7.13
N GLU A 57 17.01 -17.67 7.48
CA GLU A 57 17.34 -17.00 8.74
C GLU A 57 16.66 -15.62 8.85
N LYS A 58 16.62 -14.87 7.74
CA LYS A 58 15.94 -13.56 7.69
C LYS A 58 14.44 -13.71 7.81
N SER A 59 13.86 -14.70 7.13
CA SER A 59 12.43 -15.01 7.19
C SER A 59 12.02 -15.42 8.60
N ALA A 60 12.80 -16.29 9.25
CA ALA A 60 12.58 -16.73 10.62
C ALA A 60 12.64 -15.58 11.62
N LEU A 61 13.62 -14.67 11.47
CA LEU A 61 13.74 -13.48 12.31
C LEU A 61 12.45 -12.62 12.25
N VAL A 62 11.95 -12.32 11.05
CA VAL A 62 10.74 -11.50 10.91
C VAL A 62 9.53 -12.21 11.50
N ARG A 63 9.32 -13.50 11.17
CA ARG A 63 8.22 -14.30 11.74
C ARG A 63 8.25 -14.34 13.26
N GLN A 64 9.43 -14.44 13.88
CA GLN A 64 9.58 -14.42 15.33
C GLN A 64 9.22 -13.06 15.94
N LEU A 65 9.58 -11.94 15.28
CA LEU A 65 9.31 -10.59 15.79
C LEU A 65 7.83 -10.20 15.75
N VAL A 66 7.13 -10.64 14.70
CA VAL A 66 5.72 -10.33 14.45
C VAL A 66 4.78 -11.41 14.98
N GLY A 67 5.31 -12.59 15.32
CA GLY A 67 4.56 -13.73 15.82
C GLY A 67 3.69 -13.37 17.02
N GLY A 68 2.42 -13.75 16.96
CA GLY A 68 1.42 -13.45 18.00
C GLY A 68 0.90 -12.01 18.03
N LYS A 69 1.40 -11.11 17.16
CA LYS A 69 0.95 -9.71 17.05
C LYS A 69 0.17 -9.41 15.78
N VAL A 70 0.39 -10.20 14.73
CA VAL A 70 -0.27 -10.08 13.42
C VAL A 70 -0.84 -11.42 13.00
N SER A 71 -1.71 -11.42 11.98
CA SER A 71 -2.23 -12.65 11.38
C SER A 71 -1.12 -13.52 10.78
N ALA A 72 -1.39 -14.82 10.67
CA ALA A 72 -0.46 -15.76 10.03
C ALA A 72 -0.14 -15.34 8.59
N ASP A 73 -1.12 -14.79 7.87
CA ASP A 73 -0.92 -14.31 6.51
C ASP A 73 0.03 -13.12 6.43
N ALA A 74 -0.11 -12.14 7.32
CA ALA A 74 0.81 -11.00 7.39
C ALA A 74 2.23 -11.45 7.74
N ALA A 75 2.38 -12.38 8.68
CA ALA A 75 3.66 -12.94 9.08
C ALA A 75 4.34 -13.71 7.93
N GLU A 76 3.57 -14.49 7.17
CA GLU A 76 4.06 -15.22 6.00
C GLU A 76 4.51 -14.29 4.88
N ILE A 77 3.71 -13.26 4.55
CA ILE A 77 4.05 -12.27 3.53
C ILE A 77 5.34 -11.53 3.91
N ALA A 78 5.42 -11.03 5.15
CA ALA A 78 6.59 -10.32 5.65
C ALA A 78 7.84 -11.22 5.73
N GLY A 79 7.66 -12.49 6.13
CA GLY A 79 8.72 -13.49 6.13
C GLY A 79 9.26 -13.74 4.72
N GLY A 80 8.39 -13.99 3.73
CA GLY A 80 8.80 -14.22 2.34
C GLY A 80 9.53 -13.02 1.71
N LEU A 81 9.07 -11.79 2.01
CA LEU A 81 9.78 -10.56 1.66
C LEU A 81 11.19 -10.53 2.26
N ALA A 82 11.32 -10.84 3.55
CA ALA A 82 12.60 -10.84 4.25
C ALA A 82 13.59 -11.87 3.72
N GLY A 83 13.11 -13.03 3.25
CA GLY A 83 13.93 -14.06 2.63
C GLY A 83 14.36 -13.76 1.18
N SER A 84 13.72 -12.79 0.54
CA SER A 84 14.01 -12.40 -0.84
C SER A 84 15.28 -11.55 -0.97
N ARG A 85 15.79 -11.40 -2.20
CA ARG A 85 17.02 -10.66 -2.47
C ARG A 85 16.73 -9.21 -2.84
N TRP A 86 17.23 -8.28 -2.03
CA TRP A 86 17.03 -6.84 -2.21
C TRP A 86 18.35 -6.12 -2.47
N ALA A 87 18.32 -5.11 -3.34
CA ALA A 87 19.49 -4.26 -3.59
C ALA A 87 19.77 -3.31 -2.41
N SER A 88 18.73 -2.87 -1.69
CA SER A 88 18.86 -2.00 -0.53
C SER A 88 17.79 -2.29 0.53
N ALA A 89 18.06 -1.87 1.77
CA ALA A 89 17.10 -2.02 2.87
C ALA A 89 15.83 -1.18 2.64
N ARG A 90 15.96 -0.06 1.91
CA ARG A 90 14.83 0.80 1.55
C ARG A 90 13.85 0.07 0.64
N ASP A 91 14.36 -0.73 -0.30
CA ASP A 91 13.52 -1.48 -1.23
C ASP A 91 12.60 -2.48 -0.51
N ILE A 92 13.03 -3.06 0.62
CA ILE A 92 12.18 -3.96 1.43
C ILE A 92 10.95 -3.21 1.94
N GLY A 93 11.16 -2.01 2.51
CA GLY A 93 10.06 -1.20 3.01
C GLY A 93 9.17 -0.67 1.88
N ASP A 94 9.77 -0.26 0.75
CA ASP A 94 9.03 0.18 -0.44
C ASP A 94 8.15 -0.97 -0.99
N ALA A 95 8.64 -2.20 -0.93
CA ALA A 95 7.90 -3.39 -1.33
C ALA A 95 6.76 -3.72 -0.35
N LEU A 96 7.00 -3.64 0.96
CA LEU A 96 5.95 -3.76 1.99
C LEU A 96 4.85 -2.71 1.80
N GLU A 97 5.22 -1.45 1.53
CA GLU A 97 4.27 -0.37 1.25
C GLU A 97 3.42 -0.66 0.01
N THR A 98 4.07 -1.14 -1.06
CA THR A 98 3.37 -1.50 -2.30
C THR A 98 2.43 -2.68 -2.08
N LEU A 99 2.83 -3.71 -1.33
CA LEU A 99 2.00 -4.88 -1.03
C LEU A 99 0.82 -4.51 -0.13
N ALA A 100 1.05 -3.73 0.93
CA ALA A 100 -0.01 -3.25 1.81
C ALA A 100 -1.03 -2.39 1.05
N ALA A 101 -0.56 -1.46 0.21
CA ALA A 101 -1.44 -0.67 -0.65
C ALA A 101 -2.21 -1.53 -1.65
N THR A 102 -1.56 -2.53 -2.25
CA THR A 102 -2.22 -3.50 -3.15
C THR A 102 -3.35 -4.24 -2.44
N VAL A 103 -3.15 -4.65 -1.18
CA VAL A 103 -4.21 -5.27 -0.37
C VAL A 103 -5.40 -4.32 -0.19
N VAL A 104 -5.17 -3.06 0.17
CA VAL A 104 -6.26 -2.08 0.35
C VAL A 104 -7.04 -1.90 -0.95
N ILE A 105 -6.33 -1.76 -2.07
CA ILE A 105 -6.93 -1.59 -3.39
C ILE A 105 -7.78 -2.84 -3.76
N SER A 106 -7.30 -4.05 -3.47
CA SER A 106 -8.10 -5.28 -3.65
C SER A 106 -9.36 -5.30 -2.81
N VAL A 107 -9.30 -4.81 -1.57
CA VAL A 107 -10.49 -4.74 -0.72
C VAL A 107 -11.53 -3.78 -1.31
N ALA A 108 -11.09 -2.61 -1.81
CA ALA A 108 -11.96 -1.67 -2.52
C ALA A 108 -12.57 -2.31 -3.79
N GLU A 109 -11.77 -3.06 -4.57
CA GLU A 109 -12.24 -3.81 -5.74
C GLU A 109 -13.32 -4.84 -5.38
N ASN A 110 -13.10 -5.63 -4.33
CA ASN A 110 -14.02 -6.68 -3.90
C ASN A 110 -15.35 -6.11 -3.37
N LYS A 111 -15.37 -4.85 -2.91
CA LYS A 111 -16.56 -4.14 -2.43
C LYS A 111 -17.50 -3.69 -3.56
N SER A 112 -17.07 -3.78 -4.82
CA SER A 112 -17.76 -3.22 -5.99
C SER A 112 -19.16 -3.81 -6.30
N ALA A 113 -19.65 -4.77 -5.51
CA ALA A 113 -20.99 -5.33 -5.62
C ALA A 113 -22.10 -4.52 -4.91
N VAL A 114 -21.77 -3.47 -4.13
CA VAL A 114 -22.71 -2.86 -3.16
C VAL A 114 -22.81 -1.32 -3.25
N SER A 115 -22.19 -0.67 -4.24
CA SER A 115 -22.27 0.80 -4.35
C SER A 115 -23.66 1.25 -4.80
N ALA A 116 -24.40 1.90 -3.88
CA ALA A 116 -25.69 2.53 -4.15
C ALA A 116 -25.61 3.64 -5.22
N SER A 117 -24.40 4.16 -5.46
CA SER A 117 -24.09 5.23 -6.41
C SER A 117 -23.80 4.73 -7.83
N GLY A 118 -23.71 3.41 -8.04
CA GLY A 118 -23.35 2.80 -9.33
C GLY A 118 -21.85 2.91 -9.70
N ILE A 119 -21.05 3.56 -8.84
CA ILE A 119 -19.60 3.73 -8.98
C ILE A 119 -18.88 2.48 -8.49
N THR A 120 -17.88 1.99 -9.23
CA THR A 120 -17.09 0.83 -8.76
C THR A 120 -16.28 1.18 -7.51
N GLY A 121 -16.04 0.22 -6.61
CA GLY A 121 -15.30 0.52 -5.37
C GLY A 121 -13.87 1.05 -5.60
N LEU A 122 -13.24 0.67 -6.72
CA LEU A 122 -11.95 1.23 -7.15
C LEU A 122 -12.06 2.69 -7.60
N GLU A 123 -13.11 3.04 -8.33
CA GLU A 123 -13.35 4.41 -8.78
C GLU A 123 -13.69 5.34 -7.61
N GLU A 124 -14.43 4.86 -6.62
CA GLU A 124 -14.64 5.57 -5.34
C GLU A 124 -13.31 5.85 -4.63
N LEU A 125 -12.45 4.82 -4.50
CA LEU A 125 -11.13 4.96 -3.89
C LEU A 125 -10.26 5.99 -4.63
N GLU A 126 -10.20 5.94 -5.97
CA GLU A 126 -9.43 6.89 -6.77
C GLU A 126 -9.93 8.33 -6.61
N ASN A 127 -11.24 8.52 -6.63
CA ASN A 127 -11.86 9.83 -6.42
C ASN A 127 -11.57 10.39 -5.03
N ASP A 128 -11.59 9.57 -3.99
CA ASP A 128 -11.24 9.97 -2.62
C ASP A 128 -9.78 10.42 -2.52
N LEU A 129 -8.85 9.64 -3.08
CA LEU A 129 -7.41 9.96 -3.08
C LEU A 129 -7.12 11.24 -3.88
N PHE A 130 -7.80 11.43 -5.01
CA PHE A 130 -7.69 12.64 -5.82
C PHE A 130 -8.24 13.86 -5.07
N SER A 131 -9.40 13.71 -4.42
CA SER A 131 -10.05 14.76 -3.63
C SER A 131 -9.15 15.21 -2.46
N PHE A 132 -8.49 14.26 -1.77
CA PHE A 132 -7.48 14.58 -0.76
C PHE A 132 -6.35 15.43 -1.33
N ASN A 133 -5.76 15.00 -2.45
CA ASN A 133 -4.65 15.73 -3.06
C ASN A 133 -5.07 17.12 -3.53
N GLN A 134 -6.28 17.28 -4.07
CA GLN A 134 -6.82 18.58 -4.47
C GLN A 134 -7.05 19.50 -3.26
N ALA A 135 -7.62 18.97 -2.17
CA ALA A 135 -7.85 19.72 -0.95
C ALA A 135 -6.54 20.18 -0.28
N VAL A 136 -5.48 19.36 -0.33
CA VAL A 136 -4.16 19.77 0.14
C VAL A 136 -3.51 20.77 -0.83
N ALA A 137 -3.68 20.59 -2.14
CA ALA A 137 -3.12 21.49 -3.14
C ALA A 137 -3.71 22.91 -3.05
N SER A 138 -4.98 23.05 -2.67
CA SER A 138 -5.68 24.33 -2.58
C SER A 138 -5.28 25.22 -1.40
N SER A 139 -4.55 24.68 -0.40
CA SER A 139 -4.13 25.43 0.79
C SER A 139 -2.66 25.21 1.16
N HIS A 140 -1.86 26.28 1.09
CA HIS A 140 -0.47 26.26 1.55
C HIS A 140 -0.34 26.03 3.07
N GLU A 141 -1.33 26.45 3.86
CA GLU A 141 -1.33 26.21 5.31
C GLU A 141 -1.50 24.72 5.62
N VAL A 142 -2.38 24.04 4.89
CA VAL A 142 -2.57 22.59 5.00
C VAL A 142 -1.32 21.84 4.59
N GLN A 143 -0.68 22.23 3.48
CA GLN A 143 0.58 21.64 3.04
C GLN A 143 1.66 21.76 4.12
N ARG A 144 1.78 22.93 4.74
CA ARG A 144 2.72 23.16 5.84
C ARG A 144 2.39 22.27 7.03
N ALA A 145 1.13 22.26 7.47
CA ALA A 145 0.69 21.48 8.62
C ALA A 145 0.95 19.97 8.47
N LEU A 146 0.74 19.41 7.29
CA LEU A 146 1.04 18.00 7.01
C LEU A 146 2.56 17.71 7.01
N SER A 147 3.37 18.67 6.58
CA SER A 147 4.83 18.57 6.56
C SER A 147 5.52 18.89 7.89
N GLU A 148 4.79 19.39 8.89
CA GLU A 148 5.34 19.84 10.18
C GLU A 148 6.00 18.67 10.94
N PRO A 149 7.32 18.70 11.21
CA PRO A 149 8.00 17.62 11.92
C PRO A 149 7.58 17.45 13.38
N GLN A 150 7.16 18.52 14.06
CA GLN A 150 6.75 18.48 15.47
C GLN A 150 5.30 18.02 15.66
N ALA A 151 4.50 17.97 14.60
CA ALA A 151 3.12 17.55 14.68
C ALA A 151 3.03 16.03 14.92
N SER A 152 2.24 15.63 15.92
CA SER A 152 2.02 14.22 16.23
C SER A 152 1.27 13.51 15.11
N ALA A 153 1.49 12.20 14.96
CA ALA A 153 0.77 11.36 13.99
C ALA A 153 -0.76 11.51 14.15
N ALA A 154 -1.26 11.51 15.38
CA ALA A 154 -2.68 11.70 15.67
C ALA A 154 -3.22 13.06 15.16
N ALA A 155 -2.45 14.14 15.31
CA ALA A 155 -2.85 15.46 14.83
C ALA A 155 -2.91 15.51 13.30
N LYS A 156 -1.94 14.89 12.62
CA LYS A 156 -1.91 14.84 11.16
C LYS A 156 -3.03 13.96 10.59
N THR A 157 -3.30 12.81 11.20
CA THR A 157 -4.45 11.96 10.85
C THR A 157 -5.77 12.72 11.04
N ALA A 158 -5.95 13.40 12.18
CA ALA A 158 -7.16 14.17 12.44
C ALA A 158 -7.34 15.34 11.45
N LEU A 159 -6.25 15.97 11.00
CA LEU A 159 -6.31 16.97 9.93
C LEU A 159 -6.74 16.33 8.61
N ALA A 160 -6.17 15.18 8.24
CA ALA A 160 -6.52 14.47 7.02
C ALA A 160 -8.00 14.04 6.99
N GLU A 161 -8.53 13.53 8.09
CA GLU A 161 -9.96 13.19 8.24
C GLU A 161 -10.88 14.41 8.09
N LYS A 162 -10.45 15.59 8.56
CA LYS A 162 -11.21 16.84 8.41
C LYS A 162 -11.20 17.38 6.99
N LEU A 163 -10.13 17.15 6.23
CA LEU A 163 -10.00 17.64 4.86
C LEU A 163 -10.91 16.91 3.88
N VAL A 164 -11.19 15.64 4.14
CA VAL A 164 -11.99 14.80 3.24
C VAL A 164 -13.01 14.02 4.08
N PRO A 165 -14.10 14.68 4.50
CA PRO A 165 -15.13 14.02 5.29
C PRO A 165 -15.89 13.01 4.43
N GLY A 166 -16.14 11.81 4.97
CA GLY A 166 -16.97 10.79 4.32
C GLY A 166 -16.26 9.96 3.25
N VAL A 167 -14.92 9.98 3.20
CA VAL A 167 -14.15 9.06 2.35
C VAL A 167 -14.37 7.60 2.74
N SER A 168 -14.17 6.70 1.78
CA SER A 168 -14.13 5.27 2.00
C SER A 168 -13.10 4.85 3.07
N GLU A 169 -13.38 3.76 3.79
CA GLU A 169 -12.48 3.22 4.81
C GLU A 169 -11.13 2.80 4.21
N GLU A 170 -11.15 2.38 2.94
CA GLU A 170 -9.97 2.05 2.14
C GLU A 170 -9.09 3.28 1.89
N ALA A 171 -9.70 4.38 1.41
CA ALA A 171 -8.99 5.64 1.21
C ALA A 171 -8.43 6.17 2.53
N LYS A 172 -9.20 6.08 3.62
CA LYS A 172 -8.79 6.50 4.96
C LYS A 172 -7.50 5.80 5.41
N VAL A 173 -7.37 4.49 5.18
CA VAL A 173 -6.15 3.74 5.52
C VAL A 173 -4.94 4.25 4.73
N LEU A 174 -5.09 4.43 3.41
CA LEU A 174 -3.99 4.89 2.55
C LEU A 174 -3.57 6.33 2.85
N ILE A 175 -4.54 7.23 3.06
CA ILE A 175 -4.28 8.63 3.43
C ILE A 175 -3.58 8.69 4.77
N THR A 176 -4.05 7.93 5.77
CA THR A 176 -3.44 7.87 7.11
C THR A 176 -1.99 7.39 7.02
N GLN A 177 -1.73 6.34 6.24
CA GLN A 177 -0.37 5.87 6.01
C GLN A 177 0.49 6.95 5.35
N ALA A 178 -0.01 7.59 4.29
CA ALA A 178 0.73 8.58 3.53
C ALA A 178 1.12 9.80 4.37
N VAL A 179 0.26 10.20 5.29
CA VAL A 179 0.46 11.36 6.15
C VAL A 179 1.43 11.07 7.31
N ASN A 180 1.39 9.85 7.86
CA ASN A 180 2.22 9.48 9.01
C ASN A 180 3.62 9.01 8.62
N GLN A 181 3.73 8.25 7.52
CA GLN A 181 4.99 7.66 7.08
C GLN A 181 5.23 7.93 5.59
N PRO A 182 5.51 9.18 5.19
CA PRO A 182 5.78 9.52 3.80
C PRO A 182 7.20 9.15 3.33
N ARG A 183 8.03 8.51 4.18
CA ARG A 183 9.35 7.92 3.85
C ARG A 183 10.26 8.80 2.99
N GLY A 184 10.27 10.10 3.28
CA GLY A 184 11.11 11.11 2.63
C GLY A 184 10.54 11.75 1.36
N ILE A 185 9.29 11.47 0.99
CA ILE A 185 8.54 12.20 -0.02
C ILE A 185 7.43 13.05 0.62
N LYS A 186 6.65 13.79 -0.18
CA LYS A 186 5.47 14.51 0.31
C LYS A 186 4.30 13.52 0.44
N ALA A 187 3.45 13.69 1.45
CA ALA A 187 2.25 12.87 1.64
C ALA A 187 1.37 12.82 0.38
N THR A 188 1.17 13.97 -0.29
CA THR A 188 0.39 14.04 -1.53
C THR A 188 0.99 13.21 -2.67
N ARG A 189 2.32 13.12 -2.75
CA ARG A 189 3.03 12.30 -3.74
C ARG A 189 2.90 10.81 -3.45
N LEU A 190 2.80 10.43 -2.17
CA LEU A 190 2.55 9.04 -1.80
C LEU A 190 1.10 8.65 -2.08
N VAL A 191 0.14 9.53 -1.80
CA VAL A 191 -1.27 9.35 -2.19
C VAL A 191 -1.40 9.22 -3.71
N GLU A 192 -0.70 10.05 -4.48
CA GLU A 192 -0.66 9.96 -5.95
C GLU A 192 -0.14 8.59 -6.43
N ARG A 193 0.92 8.06 -5.81
CA ARG A 193 1.40 6.69 -6.10
C ARG A 193 0.37 5.62 -5.79
N PHE A 194 -0.39 5.76 -4.71
CA PHE A 194 -1.47 4.82 -4.40
C PHE A 194 -2.60 4.89 -5.43
N ALA A 195 -2.96 6.09 -5.88
CA ALA A 195 -3.93 6.28 -6.96
C ALA A 195 -3.43 5.67 -8.29
N GLU A 196 -2.14 5.83 -8.63
CA GLU A 196 -1.53 5.17 -9.79
C GLU A 196 -1.58 3.63 -9.69
N LEU A 197 -1.40 3.07 -8.49
CA LEU A 197 -1.53 1.62 -8.28
C LEU A 197 -2.97 1.15 -8.45
N ALA A 198 -3.95 1.91 -7.95
CA ALA A 198 -5.37 1.62 -8.14
C ALA A 198 -5.74 1.64 -9.63
N ALA A 199 -5.33 2.69 -10.35
CA ALA A 199 -5.61 2.85 -11.78
C ALA A 199 -4.98 1.72 -12.61
N LYS A 200 -3.73 1.33 -12.31
CA LYS A 200 -3.08 0.17 -12.97
C LYS A 200 -3.85 -1.12 -12.76
N ARG A 201 -4.44 -1.30 -11.58
CA ARG A 201 -5.26 -2.48 -11.28
C ARG A 201 -6.58 -2.45 -12.02
N GLN A 202 -7.24 -1.29 -12.10
CA GLN A 202 -8.46 -1.11 -12.89
C GLN A 202 -8.24 -1.38 -14.39
N GLN A 203 -7.14 -0.85 -14.96
CA GLN A 203 -6.78 -1.05 -16.36
C GLN A 203 -6.51 -2.51 -16.73
N ARG A 204 -6.14 -3.36 -15.76
CA ARG A 204 -5.88 -4.79 -15.96
C ARG A 204 -7.13 -5.56 -16.43
N TRP A 205 -8.31 -5.00 -16.23
CA TRP A 205 -9.60 -5.56 -16.65
C TRP A 205 -10.18 -4.91 -17.91
N ILE A 206 -9.55 -3.87 -18.48
CA ILE A 206 -9.98 -3.31 -19.76
C ILE A 206 -9.50 -4.24 -20.88
N ALA A 207 -10.34 -5.22 -21.24
CA ALA A 207 -10.14 -6.01 -22.44
C ALA A 207 -10.35 -5.13 -23.67
N THR A 208 -9.26 -4.68 -24.30
CA THR A 208 -9.33 -4.01 -25.59
C THR A 208 -9.59 -5.04 -26.68
N VAL A 209 -10.86 -5.20 -27.06
CA VAL A 209 -11.26 -6.10 -28.16
C VAL A 209 -11.28 -5.29 -29.45
N SER A 210 -10.28 -5.50 -30.31
CA SER A 210 -10.26 -4.95 -31.67
C SER A 210 -10.87 -5.96 -32.64
N VAL A 211 -11.97 -5.60 -33.28
CA VAL A 211 -12.62 -6.41 -34.32
C VAL A 211 -12.51 -5.73 -35.68
N THR A 212 -12.26 -6.52 -36.73
CA THR A 212 -12.24 -6.04 -38.13
C THR A 212 -13.61 -6.12 -38.80
N ARG A 213 -14.62 -6.68 -38.11
CA ARG A 213 -16.00 -6.78 -38.56
C ARG A 213 -16.94 -6.37 -37.41
N PRO A 214 -18.07 -5.70 -37.70
CA PRO A 214 -19.03 -5.32 -36.68
C PRO A 214 -19.53 -6.55 -35.92
N LEU A 215 -19.56 -6.46 -34.60
CA LEU A 215 -20.08 -7.52 -33.73
C LEU A 215 -21.59 -7.65 -33.97
N THR A 216 -22.04 -8.85 -34.33
CA THR A 216 -23.46 -9.17 -34.36
C THR A 216 -23.96 -9.28 -32.94
N SER A 217 -24.97 -8.47 -32.58
CA SER A 217 -25.65 -8.58 -31.29
C SER A 217 -26.46 -9.88 -31.26
N THR A 218 -26.17 -10.74 -30.28
CA THR A 218 -27.04 -11.87 -29.93
C THR A 218 -28.13 -11.40 -28.98
#